data_AF-A0A2E3MM33-F1
#
_entry.id   AF-A0A2E3MM33-F1
#
_cell.length_a   1.000
_cell.length_b   1.000
_cell.length_c   1.000
_cell.angle_alpha   90.00
_cell.angle_beta   90.00
_cell.angle_gamma   90.00
#
_symmetry.space_group_name_H-M   'P 1'
#
loop_
_entity.id
_entity.type
_entity.pdbx_description
1 polymer ?
#
loop_
_entity_poly.entity_id
_entity_poly.type
_entity_poly.pdbx_seq_one_letter_code
_entity_poly.pdbx_strand_id
1 'polypeptide(L)'
;MDFLESPLQESTSPDATPSFGQVSKQELEAHLKVRHYDGFTLTDAIRPAIDLRVIPRQGYRRDCYRNQKDGRNVPVLMCAASQEILFELFMELIEKLGQDVDVVLETSHYQDQAGHLDSYREQIESPILQSTLWGYEELLLNDGCTGIAVMNPRTPQEIQFDEHKMLVVYGEPLAPFE
;
A
#
# COMPACT_ATOMS: atom_id res chain seq x y z
N MET A 1 9.10 3.38 15.02
CA MET A 1 8.74 3.86 13.67
C MET A 1 8.56 5.37 13.71
N ASP A 2 9.10 6.06 12.71
CA ASP A 2 8.87 7.49 12.53
C ASP A 2 7.60 7.65 11.70
N PHE A 3 6.55 8.22 12.29
CA PHE A 3 5.30 8.50 11.60
C PHE A 3 5.56 9.58 10.55
N LEU A 4 5.57 9.19 9.27
CA LEU A 4 5.59 10.12 8.15
C LEU A 4 4.17 10.68 7.95
N GLU A 5 4.02 12.01 7.91
CA GLU A 5 2.71 12.66 7.62
C GLU A 5 2.29 12.37 6.19
N SER A 6 0.98 12.13 5.98
CA SER A 6 0.28 12.13 4.69
C SER A 6 0.90 13.07 3.65
N PRO A 7 0.88 12.71 2.35
CA PRO A 7 1.54 13.49 1.31
C PRO A 7 1.04 14.93 1.33
N LEU A 8 1.88 15.88 0.90
CA LEU A 8 1.55 17.31 0.83
C LEU A 8 0.43 17.53 -0.20
N GLN A 9 -0.80 17.24 0.19
CA GLN A 9 -1.99 17.41 -0.63
C GLN A 9 -2.48 18.85 -0.47
N GLU A 10 -2.64 19.57 -1.58
CA GLU A 10 -3.41 20.81 -1.61
C GLU A 10 -4.80 20.54 -1.04
N SER A 11 -5.23 21.43 -0.13
CA SER A 11 -6.44 21.33 0.69
C SER A 11 -7.67 20.80 -0.05
N THR A 12 -8.03 19.54 0.18
CA THR A 12 -9.38 19.04 -0.10
C THR A 12 -10.29 19.37 1.08
N SER A 13 -11.32 20.16 0.81
CA SER A 13 -12.37 20.60 1.76
C SER A 13 -12.99 19.44 2.57
N PRO A 14 -13.36 19.65 3.85
CA PRO A 14 -13.67 18.58 4.80
C PRO A 14 -15.11 18.04 4.77
N ASP A 15 -15.96 18.43 3.80
CA ASP A 15 -17.39 18.09 3.79
C ASP A 15 -17.77 17.14 2.63
N ALA A 16 -17.21 15.93 2.62
CA ALA A 16 -17.78 14.83 1.86
C ALA A 16 -18.39 13.83 2.83
N THR A 17 -19.70 13.97 3.11
CA THR A 17 -20.47 12.90 3.74
C THR A 17 -20.23 11.62 2.93
N PRO A 18 -19.84 10.49 3.56
CA PRO A 18 -19.51 9.28 2.81
C PRO A 18 -20.73 8.88 1.97
N SER A 19 -20.55 8.76 0.65
CA SER A 19 -21.65 8.54 -0.31
C SER A 19 -22.42 7.23 -0.07
N PHE A 20 -21.89 6.34 0.78
CA PHE A 20 -22.50 5.09 1.20
C PHE A 20 -23.78 5.27 2.05
N GLY A 21 -23.99 6.40 2.71
CA GLY A 21 -25.13 6.59 3.63
C GLY A 21 -26.52 6.65 2.97
N GLN A 22 -26.59 6.81 1.65
CA GLN A 22 -27.85 7.01 0.91
C GLN A 22 -28.15 5.91 -0.12
N VAL A 23 -27.32 4.86 -0.19
CA VAL A 23 -27.38 3.85 -1.25
C VAL A 23 -28.12 2.61 -0.76
N SER A 24 -29.01 2.06 -1.59
CA SER A 24 -29.73 0.84 -1.25
C SER A 24 -28.78 -0.36 -1.17
N LYS A 25 -29.15 -1.39 -0.42
CA LYS A 25 -28.36 -2.63 -0.32
C LYS A 25 -28.07 -3.25 -1.69
N GLN A 26 -29.05 -3.20 -2.60
CA GLN A 26 -28.92 -3.76 -3.95
C GLN A 26 -27.92 -2.97 -4.81
N GLU A 27 -27.94 -1.65 -4.73
CA GLU A 27 -26.97 -0.78 -5.41
C GLU A 27 -25.56 -0.98 -4.85
N LEU A 28 -25.43 -1.11 -3.52
CA LEU A 28 -24.15 -1.41 -2.88
C LEU A 28 -23.61 -2.79 -3.35
N GLU A 29 -24.44 -3.83 -3.33
CA GLU A 29 -24.03 -5.16 -3.81
C GLU A 29 -23.64 -5.15 -5.29
N ALA A 30 -24.31 -4.35 -6.12
CA ALA A 30 -23.94 -4.18 -7.52
C ALA A 30 -22.59 -3.48 -7.66
N HIS A 31 -22.35 -2.41 -6.88
CA HIS A 31 -21.09 -1.67 -6.85
C HIS A 31 -19.91 -2.56 -6.42
N LEU A 32 -20.08 -3.35 -5.35
CA LEU A 32 -19.03 -4.24 -4.84
C LEU A 32 -18.61 -5.33 -5.85
N LYS A 33 -19.45 -5.65 -6.84
CA LYS A 33 -19.12 -6.60 -7.92
C LYS A 33 -18.29 -5.98 -9.05
N VAL A 34 -18.22 -4.65 -9.13
CA VAL A 34 -17.45 -3.95 -10.16
C VAL A 34 -15.98 -3.89 -9.75
N ARG A 35 -15.16 -4.66 -10.46
CA ARG A 35 -13.71 -4.73 -10.23
C ARG A 35 -12.84 -4.13 -11.34
N HIS A 36 -13.41 -3.91 -12.51
CA HIS A 36 -12.67 -3.50 -13.70
C HIS A 36 -13.08 -2.08 -14.11
N TYR A 37 -12.08 -1.21 -14.26
CA TYR A 37 -12.22 0.21 -14.55
C TYR A 37 -11.26 0.55 -15.69
N ASP A 38 -11.79 0.66 -16.91
CA ASP A 38 -11.02 0.83 -18.14
C ASP A 38 -9.90 -0.20 -18.30
N GLY A 39 -8.65 0.16 -18.00
CA GLY A 39 -7.49 -0.74 -18.06
C GLY A 39 -6.98 -1.20 -16.70
N PHE A 40 -7.70 -0.91 -15.62
CA PHE A 40 -7.30 -1.20 -14.25
C PHE A 40 -8.22 -2.25 -13.62
N THR A 41 -7.63 -3.28 -13.02
CA THR A 41 -8.39 -4.31 -12.29
C THR A 41 -8.06 -4.25 -10.81
N LEU A 42 -9.06 -3.98 -9.98
CA LEU A 42 -8.94 -3.98 -8.53
C LEU A 42 -8.79 -5.41 -7.99
N THR A 43 -8.12 -5.53 -6.84
CA THR A 43 -8.17 -6.72 -5.99
C THR A 43 -9.52 -6.83 -5.28
N ASP A 44 -9.74 -7.91 -4.52
CA ASP A 44 -10.96 -8.04 -3.71
C ASP A 44 -10.96 -7.22 -2.41
N ALA A 45 -9.83 -6.60 -2.07
CA ALA A 45 -9.66 -5.84 -0.83
C ALA A 45 -10.28 -4.43 -0.86
N ILE A 46 -10.29 -3.78 -2.04
CA ILE A 46 -10.59 -2.34 -2.15
C ILE A 46 -11.71 -2.04 -3.12
N ARG A 47 -12.53 -1.03 -2.81
CA ARG A 47 -13.54 -0.49 -3.73
C ARG A 47 -13.52 1.04 -3.69
N PRO A 48 -13.49 1.73 -4.85
CA PRO A 48 -13.67 3.17 -4.91
C PRO A 48 -15.02 3.59 -4.30
N ALA A 49 -15.12 4.87 -3.98
CA ALA A 49 -16.39 5.48 -3.59
C ALA A 49 -17.46 5.31 -4.69
N ILE A 50 -18.72 5.18 -4.29
CA ILE A 50 -19.84 4.91 -5.21
C ILE A 50 -20.05 6.01 -6.25
N ASP A 51 -19.73 7.25 -5.91
CA ASP A 51 -19.85 8.40 -6.81
C ASP A 51 -18.68 8.50 -7.82
N LEU A 52 -17.73 7.55 -7.78
CA LEU A 52 -16.66 7.34 -8.76
C LEU A 52 -15.93 8.63 -9.15
N ARG A 53 -15.67 9.52 -8.17
CA ARG A 53 -14.92 10.77 -8.41
C ARG A 53 -13.50 10.53 -8.91
N VAL A 54 -12.95 9.36 -8.63
CA VAL A 54 -11.61 8.93 -9.03
C VAL A 54 -11.71 7.61 -9.78
N ILE A 55 -11.17 7.58 -11.00
CA ILE A 55 -11.04 6.36 -11.80
C ILE A 55 -9.64 5.81 -11.57
N PRO A 56 -9.49 4.57 -11.04
CA PRO A 56 -8.19 3.94 -10.83
C PRO A 56 -7.39 3.83 -12.13
N ARG A 57 -6.08 4.03 -12.05
CA ARG A 57 -5.15 3.89 -13.16
C ARG A 57 -3.84 3.31 -12.69
N GLN A 58 -3.21 2.55 -13.56
CA GLN A 58 -1.88 2.02 -13.33
C GLN A 58 -0.81 3.07 -13.62
N GLY A 59 0.24 3.09 -12.81
CA GLY A 59 1.37 3.99 -12.94
C GLY A 59 1.95 4.36 -11.59
N TYR A 60 2.90 5.29 -11.60
CA TYR A 60 3.49 5.82 -10.37
C TYR A 60 3.59 7.34 -10.42
N ARG A 61 3.75 7.94 -9.25
CA ARG A 61 4.13 9.35 -9.11
C ARG A 61 5.20 9.50 -8.04
N ARG A 62 6.02 10.54 -8.19
CA ARG A 62 6.91 11.01 -7.12
C ARG A 62 6.13 11.90 -6.18
N ASP A 63 6.35 11.72 -4.89
CA ASP A 63 5.83 12.57 -3.83
C ASP A 63 6.92 12.80 -2.77
N CYS A 64 6.64 13.62 -1.76
CA CYS A 64 7.55 13.90 -0.66
C CYS A 64 6.78 13.94 0.66
N TYR A 65 7.22 13.13 1.61
CA TYR A 65 6.73 13.14 2.98
C TYR A 65 7.66 13.99 3.83
N ARG A 66 7.14 14.70 4.83
CA ARG A 66 7.97 15.46 5.77
C ARG A 66 8.14 14.67 7.06
N ASN A 67 9.39 14.34 7.39
CA ASN A 67 9.70 13.71 8.67
C ASN A 67 9.49 14.72 9.80
N GLN A 68 8.64 14.39 10.77
CA GLN A 68 8.30 15.27 11.90
C GLN A 68 9.48 15.52 12.86
N LYS A 69 10.41 14.58 12.98
CA LYS A 69 11.50 14.66 13.98
C LYS A 69 12.61 15.63 13.59
N ASP A 70 12.99 15.63 12.33
CA ASP A 70 14.12 16.41 11.82
C ASP A 70 13.74 17.38 10.69
N GLY A 71 12.46 17.38 10.28
CA GLY A 71 11.92 18.28 9.26
C GLY A 71 12.39 17.95 7.85
N ARG A 72 13.09 16.83 7.63
CA ARG A 72 13.61 16.44 6.32
C ARG A 72 12.51 15.94 5.42
N ASN A 73 12.66 16.20 4.12
CA ASN A 73 11.79 15.61 3.10
C ASN A 73 12.30 14.20 2.79
N VAL A 74 11.42 13.23 2.91
CA VAL A 74 11.63 11.85 2.49
C VAL A 74 10.95 11.69 1.15
N PRO A 75 11.70 11.54 0.05
CA PRO A 75 11.08 11.32 -1.25
C PRO A 75 10.45 9.94 -1.30
N VAL A 76 9.34 9.84 -2.02
CA VAL A 76 8.62 8.58 -2.19
C VAL A 76 8.15 8.36 -3.63
N LEU A 77 7.99 7.10 -3.99
CA LEU A 77 7.18 6.69 -5.14
C LEU A 77 5.88 6.10 -4.64
N MET A 78 4.76 6.63 -5.12
CA MET A 78 3.44 6.03 -4.92
C MET A 78 3.03 5.31 -6.21
N CYS A 79 2.86 4.00 -6.13
CA CYS A 79 2.65 3.12 -7.28
C CYS A 79 1.29 2.41 -7.16
N ALA A 80 0.52 2.44 -8.25
CA ALA A 80 -0.70 1.67 -8.43
C ALA A 80 -0.51 0.70 -9.60
N ALA A 81 -0.90 -0.55 -9.42
CA ALA A 81 -0.91 -1.56 -10.47
C ALA A 81 -2.18 -2.40 -10.38
N SER A 82 -2.65 -2.93 -11.51
CA SER A 82 -3.75 -3.88 -11.52
C SER A 82 -3.38 -5.15 -10.75
N GLN A 83 -4.38 -5.85 -10.20
CA GLN A 83 -4.19 -7.04 -9.38
C GLN A 83 -3.25 -8.09 -10.00
N GLU A 84 -3.31 -8.27 -11.33
CA GLU A 84 -2.51 -9.24 -12.08
C GLU A 84 -1.01 -8.92 -12.14
N ILE A 85 -0.62 -7.69 -11.78
CA ILE A 85 0.77 -7.21 -11.79
C ILE A 85 1.23 -6.86 -10.37
N LEU A 86 0.30 -6.45 -9.50
CA LEU A 86 0.60 -5.81 -8.22
C LEU A 86 1.53 -6.64 -7.32
N PHE A 87 1.26 -7.94 -7.18
CA PHE A 87 2.08 -8.82 -6.34
C PHE A 87 3.46 -9.07 -6.94
N GLU A 88 3.53 -9.41 -8.22
CA GLU A 88 4.81 -9.60 -8.92
C GLU A 88 5.67 -8.32 -8.86
N LEU A 89 5.07 -7.15 -9.06
CA LEU A 89 5.76 -5.87 -8.93
C LEU A 89 6.32 -5.67 -7.52
N PHE A 90 5.55 -5.96 -6.47
CA PHE A 90 6.05 -5.90 -5.09
C PHE A 90 7.28 -6.79 -4.90
N MET A 91 7.25 -8.00 -5.45
CA MET A 91 8.35 -8.95 -5.37
C MET A 91 9.61 -8.44 -6.10
N GLU A 92 9.45 -7.85 -7.28
CA GLU A 92 10.55 -7.24 -8.05
C GLU A 92 11.16 -6.03 -7.32
N LEU A 93 10.33 -5.23 -6.64
CA LEU A 93 10.82 -4.08 -5.86
C LEU A 93 11.66 -4.57 -4.67
N ILE A 94 11.24 -5.62 -3.96
CA ILE A 94 12.00 -6.20 -2.83
C ILE A 94 13.43 -6.55 -3.25
N GLU A 95 13.62 -7.11 -4.46
CA GLU A 95 14.96 -7.45 -4.98
C GLU A 95 15.90 -6.25 -5.07
N LYS A 96 15.35 -5.03 -5.19
CA LYS A 96 16.14 -3.79 -5.26
C LYS A 96 16.57 -3.28 -3.89
N LEU A 97 15.95 -3.75 -2.79
CA LEU A 97 16.34 -3.33 -1.44
C LEU A 97 17.69 -3.90 -1.02
N GLY A 98 18.00 -5.15 -1.35
CA GLY A 98 19.27 -5.77 -0.98
C GLY A 98 19.14 -7.26 -0.65
N GLN A 99 20.22 -7.82 -0.10
CA GLN A 99 20.29 -9.26 0.21
C GLN A 99 19.66 -9.61 1.57
N ASP A 100 19.76 -8.72 2.55
CA ASP A 100 19.18 -8.87 3.88
C ASP A 100 18.18 -7.73 4.12
N VAL A 101 17.00 -8.06 4.63
CA VAL A 101 15.93 -7.09 4.89
C VAL A 101 15.32 -7.32 6.27
N ASP A 102 14.67 -6.27 6.78
CA ASP A 102 13.79 -6.34 7.94
C ASP A 102 12.34 -6.19 7.46
N VAL A 103 11.41 -6.86 8.12
CA VAL A 103 10.01 -6.93 7.70
C VAL A 103 9.08 -6.64 8.87
N VAL A 104 8.05 -5.84 8.60
CA VAL A 104 6.91 -5.63 9.48
C VAL A 104 5.65 -6.06 8.76
N LEU A 105 4.86 -6.90 9.39
CA LEU A 105 3.52 -7.25 8.96
C LEU A 105 2.52 -6.58 9.90
N GLU A 106 1.60 -5.80 9.35
CA GLU A 106 0.60 -5.06 10.10
C GLU A 106 -0.78 -5.62 9.79
N THR A 107 -1.62 -5.80 10.81
CA THR A 107 -3.00 -6.23 10.59
C THR A 107 -4.02 -5.63 11.55
N SER A 108 -5.22 -5.36 11.03
CA SER A 108 -6.34 -4.73 11.76
C SER A 108 -7.49 -5.68 12.12
N HIS A 109 -7.41 -6.98 11.79
CA HIS A 109 -8.50 -7.96 11.96
C HIS A 109 -9.06 -8.13 13.39
N TYR A 110 -8.26 -7.89 14.43
CA TYR A 110 -8.56 -8.33 15.80
C TYR A 110 -8.79 -7.19 16.80
N GLN A 111 -9.02 -5.95 16.35
CA GLN A 111 -9.22 -4.83 17.26
C GLN A 111 -10.46 -3.98 16.95
N ASP A 112 -11.34 -3.85 17.96
CA ASP A 112 -12.50 -2.94 17.98
C ASP A 112 -12.10 -1.46 18.22
N GLN A 113 -10.82 -1.15 18.47
CA GLN A 113 -10.31 0.20 18.75
C GLN A 113 -8.90 0.40 18.16
N ALA A 114 -8.80 1.15 17.06
CA ALA A 114 -7.67 1.96 16.59
C ALA A 114 -6.22 1.47 16.89
N GLY A 115 -5.93 0.18 16.77
CA GLY A 115 -4.57 -0.35 16.87
C GLY A 115 -4.36 -1.51 15.90
N HIS A 116 -3.16 -1.55 15.32
CA HIS A 116 -2.71 -2.64 14.46
C HIS A 116 -1.89 -3.63 15.28
N LEU A 117 -1.95 -4.92 14.93
CA LEU A 117 -1.02 -5.92 15.44
C LEU A 117 0.19 -5.97 14.51
N ASP A 118 1.34 -5.58 15.03
CA ASP A 118 2.58 -5.56 14.27
C ASP A 118 3.43 -6.78 14.60
N SER A 119 3.77 -7.56 13.58
CA SER A 119 4.70 -8.69 13.68
C SER A 119 6.00 -8.33 12.98
N TYR A 120 7.12 -8.62 13.63
CA TYR A 120 8.45 -8.19 13.18
C TYR A 120 9.34 -9.39 12.88
N ARG A 121 10.10 -9.30 11.78
CA ARG A 121 11.19 -10.22 11.46
C ARG A 121 12.38 -9.45 10.93
N GLU A 122 13.49 -9.48 11.66
CA GLU A 122 14.72 -8.78 11.27
C GLU A 122 15.72 -9.72 10.60
N GLN A 123 16.59 -9.20 9.73
CA GLN A 123 17.71 -9.93 9.13
C GLN A 123 17.26 -11.24 8.45
N ILE A 124 16.27 -11.13 7.55
CA ILE A 124 15.88 -12.21 6.66
C ILE A 124 16.51 -12.01 5.28
N GLU A 125 17.02 -13.08 4.70
CA GLU A 125 17.54 -13.03 3.33
C GLU A 125 16.37 -12.79 2.36
N SER A 126 16.50 -11.83 1.44
CA SER A 126 15.46 -11.45 0.48
C SER A 126 14.87 -12.66 -0.28
N PRO A 127 15.67 -13.62 -0.80
CA PRO A 127 15.11 -14.80 -1.47
C PRO A 127 14.25 -15.69 -0.56
N ILE A 128 14.59 -15.78 0.73
CA ILE A 128 13.82 -16.56 1.71
C ILE A 128 12.50 -15.85 2.01
N LEU A 129 12.54 -14.52 2.20
CA LEU A 129 11.34 -13.72 2.36
C LEU A 129 10.43 -13.87 1.14
N GLN A 130 10.95 -13.63 -0.06
CA GLN A 130 10.18 -13.73 -1.30
C GLN A 130 9.56 -15.14 -1.46
N SER A 131 10.33 -16.20 -1.25
CA SER A 131 9.79 -17.57 -1.28
C SER A 131 8.66 -17.79 -0.27
N THR A 132 8.72 -17.14 0.90
CA THR A 132 7.66 -17.22 1.90
C THR A 132 6.42 -16.45 1.44
N LEU A 133 6.60 -15.23 0.93
CA LEU A 133 5.52 -14.33 0.51
C LEU A 133 4.68 -14.93 -0.64
N TRP A 134 5.28 -15.70 -1.55
CA TRP A 134 4.53 -16.44 -2.58
C TRP A 134 3.47 -17.37 -1.99
N GLY A 135 3.66 -17.90 -0.78
CA GLY A 135 2.65 -18.69 -0.07
C GLY A 135 1.48 -17.87 0.52
N TYR A 136 1.60 -16.54 0.53
CA TYR A 136 0.66 -15.60 1.13
C TYR A 136 0.18 -14.52 0.13
N GLU A 137 0.35 -14.74 -1.17
CA GLU A 137 -0.09 -13.83 -2.23
C GLU A 137 -1.56 -13.42 -2.06
N GLU A 138 -2.46 -14.40 -1.88
CA GLU A 138 -3.89 -14.16 -1.70
C GLU A 138 -4.20 -13.28 -0.48
N LEU A 139 -3.50 -13.50 0.63
CA LEU A 139 -3.64 -12.66 1.82
C LEU A 139 -3.19 -11.23 1.51
N LEU A 140 -2.03 -11.05 0.89
CA LEU A 140 -1.48 -9.72 0.65
C LEU A 140 -2.25 -8.95 -0.43
N LEU A 141 -2.79 -9.62 -1.45
CA LEU A 141 -3.57 -8.99 -2.51
C LEU A 141 -5.02 -8.71 -2.12
N ASN A 142 -5.70 -9.71 -1.55
CA ASN A 142 -7.16 -9.73 -1.48
C ASN A 142 -7.72 -9.45 -0.08
N ASP A 143 -6.88 -9.40 0.96
CA ASP A 143 -7.31 -8.96 2.29
C ASP A 143 -7.07 -7.46 2.52
N GLY A 144 -8.14 -6.69 2.74
CA GLY A 144 -8.07 -5.25 3.00
C GLY A 144 -7.67 -4.84 4.42
N CYS A 145 -7.18 -5.78 5.22
CA CYS A 145 -6.83 -5.58 6.63
C CYS A 145 -5.36 -5.94 6.93
N THR A 146 -4.58 -6.32 5.92
CA THR A 146 -3.19 -6.73 6.06
C THR A 146 -2.30 -5.88 5.16
N GLY A 147 -1.25 -5.34 5.75
CA GLY A 147 -0.17 -4.63 5.07
C GLY A 147 1.19 -5.21 5.46
N ILE A 148 2.20 -4.96 4.62
CA ILE A 148 3.59 -5.39 4.86
C ILE A 148 4.56 -4.28 4.46
N ALA A 149 5.55 -4.02 5.29
CA ALA A 149 6.68 -3.15 5.01
C ALA A 149 7.97 -3.96 5.02
N VAL A 150 8.81 -3.77 4.00
CA VAL A 150 10.12 -4.41 3.86
C VAL A 150 11.18 -3.31 3.79
N MET A 151 12.17 -3.37 4.66
CA MET A 151 13.17 -2.31 4.85
C MET A 151 14.58 -2.87 4.65
N ASN A 152 15.49 -2.04 4.13
CA ASN A 152 16.91 -2.34 4.18
C ASN A 152 17.47 -1.93 5.56
N PRO A 153 18.11 -2.82 6.34
CA PRO A 153 18.66 -2.48 7.66
C PRO A 153 19.88 -1.54 7.62
N ARG A 154 20.49 -1.36 6.44
CA ARG A 154 21.73 -0.60 6.23
C ARG A 154 21.49 0.75 5.55
N THR A 155 20.36 0.92 4.86
CA THR A 155 20.00 2.15 4.15
C THR A 155 18.56 2.54 4.47
N PRO A 156 18.21 3.84 4.50
CA PRO A 156 16.86 4.29 4.82
C PRO A 156 15.92 4.10 3.61
N GLN A 157 15.79 2.87 3.12
CA GLN A 157 14.92 2.49 2.01
C GLN A 157 13.91 1.45 2.49
N GLU A 158 12.66 1.65 2.08
CA GLU A 158 11.53 0.83 2.51
C GLU A 158 10.54 0.68 1.36
N ILE A 159 9.94 -0.50 1.23
CA ILE A 159 8.81 -0.76 0.35
C ILE A 159 7.65 -1.21 1.21
N GLN A 160 6.55 -0.47 1.11
CA GLN A 160 5.30 -0.78 1.77
C GLN A 160 4.30 -1.28 0.74
N PHE A 161 3.65 -2.40 1.03
CA PHE A 161 2.43 -2.85 0.39
C PHE A 161 1.31 -2.68 1.41
N ASP A 162 0.53 -1.62 1.24
CA ASP A 162 -0.43 -1.19 2.24
C ASP A 162 -1.79 -1.90 2.14
N GLU A 163 -2.65 -1.69 3.14
CA GLU A 163 -4.01 -2.24 3.18
C GLU A 163 -4.91 -1.74 2.03
N HIS A 164 -4.59 -0.56 1.48
CA HIS A 164 -5.26 0.05 0.33
C HIS A 164 -4.73 -0.46 -1.02
N LYS A 165 -3.86 -1.46 -1.00
CA LYS A 165 -3.30 -2.14 -2.17
C LYS A 165 -2.52 -1.22 -3.10
N MET A 166 -1.81 -0.29 -2.49
CA MET A 166 -0.82 0.56 -3.12
C MET A 166 0.57 0.10 -2.71
N LEU A 167 1.54 0.29 -3.61
CA LEU A 167 2.96 0.13 -3.28
C LEU A 167 3.55 1.52 -3.04
N VAL A 168 4.23 1.69 -1.91
CA VAL A 168 4.92 2.94 -1.57
C VAL A 168 6.39 2.64 -1.34
N VAL A 169 7.27 3.28 -2.11
CA VAL A 169 8.71 3.17 -1.96
C VAL A 169 9.24 4.43 -1.30
N TYR A 170 9.88 4.30 -0.14
CA TYR A 170 10.47 5.41 0.59
C TYR A 170 11.99 5.40 0.46
N GLY A 171 12.58 6.60 0.50
CA GLY A 171 14.02 6.78 0.70
C GLY A 171 14.78 7.20 -0.55
N GLU A 172 16.10 7.18 -0.47
CA GLU A 172 17.00 7.58 -1.56
C GLU A 172 18.09 6.53 -1.80
N PRO A 173 18.49 6.28 -3.07
CA PRO A 173 17.91 6.83 -4.31
C PRO A 173 16.64 6.08 -4.77
N LEU A 174 15.69 6.79 -5.40
CA LEU A 174 14.46 6.19 -5.97
C LEU A 174 14.64 5.63 -7.39
N ALA A 175 15.67 6.08 -8.13
CA ALA A 175 15.88 5.70 -9.54
C ALA A 175 15.88 4.18 -9.84
N PRO A 176 16.35 3.29 -8.94
CA PRO A 176 16.28 1.83 -9.18
C PRO A 176 14.85 1.24 -9.17
N PHE A 177 13.85 2.01 -8.73
CA PHE A 177 12.47 1.58 -8.52
C PHE A 177 11.47 2.24 -9.50
N GLU A 178 11.96 3.03 -10.47
CA GLU A 178 11.18 3.82 -11.44
C GLU A 178 11.05 3.17 -12.82
#